data_AF-A0A3Q4HC60-F1
#
_entry.id   AF-A0A3Q4HC60-F1
#
_cell.length_a   1.000
_cell.length_b   1.000
_cell.length_c   1.000
_cell.angle_alpha   90.00
_cell.angle_beta   90.00
_cell.angle_gamma   90.00
#
_symmetry.space_group_name_H-M   'P 1'
#
loop_
_entity.id
_entity.type
_entity.pdbx_description
1 polymer ?
#
loop_
_entity_poly.entity_id
_entity_poly.type
_entity_poly.pdbx_seq_one_letter_code
_entity_poly.pdbx_strand_id
1 'polypeptide(L)'
;VKAVIGSHRAYYKLRVCQEAIWEAFRIFLDRVPNSEEYRAWVYTCQHENLCMDDLAHNFSSSQEHLDMVARVKQVEEAETEVEEIPSAEHEEGGEGESEEEVTKGKASSG
;
A
#
# COMPACT_ATOMS: atom_id res chain seq x y z
N VAL A 1 47.74 19.07 -4.93
CA VAL A 1 46.53 19.33 -5.74
C VAL A 1 45.86 18.04 -6.25
N LYS A 2 46.41 17.30 -7.22
CA LYS A 2 45.73 16.10 -7.81
C LYS A 2 45.13 15.10 -6.79
N ALA A 3 45.93 14.66 -5.81
CA ALA A 3 45.46 13.74 -4.77
C ALA A 3 44.32 14.32 -3.90
N VAL A 4 44.38 15.62 -3.57
CA VAL A 4 43.33 16.32 -2.81
C VAL A 4 42.03 16.39 -3.60
N ILE A 5 42.09 16.64 -4.91
CA ILE A 5 40.91 16.63 -5.79
C ILE A 5 40.32 15.21 -5.89
N GLY A 6 41.16 14.18 -6.00
CA GLY A 6 40.72 12.78 -5.98
C GLY A 6 39.98 12.42 -4.68
N SER A 7 40.54 12.81 -3.53
CA SER A 7 39.93 12.63 -2.22
C SER A 7 38.57 13.35 -2.10
N HIS A 8 38.46 14.60 -2.55
CA HIS A 8 37.18 15.34 -2.54
C HIS A 8 36.13 14.68 -3.44
N ARG A 9 36.51 14.19 -4.63
CA ARG A 9 35.58 13.46 -5.52
C ARG A 9 35.10 12.16 -4.90
N ALA A 10 35.98 11.40 -4.27
CA ALA A 10 35.61 10.16 -3.58
C ALA A 10 34.68 10.43 -2.38
N TYR A 11 34.98 11.45 -1.57
CA TYR A 11 34.14 11.84 -0.43
C TYR A 11 32.76 12.35 -0.87
N TYR A 12 32.71 13.20 -1.90
CA TYR A 12 31.45 13.66 -2.49
C TYR A 12 30.61 12.48 -2.98
N LYS A 13 31.21 11.53 -3.73
CA LYS A 13 30.52 10.33 -4.21
C LYS A 13 29.98 9.47 -3.07
N LEU A 14 30.77 9.26 -2.01
CA LEU A 14 30.33 8.56 -0.80
C LEU A 14 29.09 9.23 -0.19
N ARG A 15 29.12 10.55 0.00
CA ARG A 15 27.98 11.30 0.56
C ARG A 15 26.74 11.22 -0.33
N VAL A 16 26.89 11.41 -1.65
CA VAL A 16 25.77 11.30 -2.60
C VAL A 16 25.15 9.91 -2.56
N CYS A 17 25.96 8.84 -2.59
CA CYS A 17 25.45 7.48 -2.47
C CYS A 17 24.74 7.22 -1.13
N GLN A 18 25.24 7.78 -0.02
CA GLN A 18 24.61 7.65 1.29
C GLN A 18 23.19 8.26 1.33
N GLU A 19 23.05 9.53 0.92
CA GLU A 19 21.74 10.19 0.90
C GLU A 19 20.79 9.55 -0.14
N ALA A 20 21.29 9.24 -1.35
CA ALA A 20 20.48 8.69 -2.43
C ALA A 20 19.93 7.30 -2.12
N ILE A 21 20.72 6.42 -1.49
CA ILE A 21 20.22 5.12 -1.03
C ILE A 21 19.19 5.30 0.09
N TRP A 22 19.43 6.20 1.05
CA TRP A 22 18.49 6.44 2.14
C TRP A 22 17.12 6.92 1.63
N GLU A 23 17.11 7.87 0.69
CA GLU A 23 15.87 8.36 0.09
C GLU A 23 15.22 7.34 -0.85
N ALA A 24 15.98 6.53 -1.59
CA ALA A 24 15.41 5.45 -2.41
C ALA A 24 14.64 4.41 -1.59
N PHE A 25 15.17 3.99 -0.43
CA PHE A 25 14.45 3.11 0.50
C PHE A 25 13.13 3.74 0.99
N ARG A 26 13.12 5.04 1.28
CA ARG A 26 11.91 5.74 1.75
C ARG A 26 10.88 5.93 0.64
N ILE A 27 11.32 6.32 -0.55
CA ILE A 27 10.43 6.64 -1.69
C ILE A 27 9.83 5.37 -2.29
N PHE A 28 10.64 4.32 -2.49
CA PHE A 28 10.15 3.10 -3.14
C PHE A 28 9.65 2.06 -2.13
N LEU A 29 10.18 2.01 -0.90
CA LEU A 29 9.90 0.92 0.03
C LEU A 29 9.22 1.34 1.34
N ASP A 30 8.86 2.62 1.50
CA ASP A 30 8.24 3.21 2.71
C ASP A 30 8.91 2.80 4.03
N ARG A 31 10.22 2.56 4.00
CA ARG A 31 11.02 2.15 5.16
C ARG A 31 12.43 2.69 5.11
N VAL A 32 13.18 2.42 6.18
CA VAL A 32 14.63 2.65 6.22
C VAL A 32 15.37 1.32 6.01
N PRO A 33 16.58 1.35 5.42
CA PRO A 33 17.40 0.16 5.30
C PRO A 33 17.98 -0.25 6.65
N ASN A 34 18.17 -1.55 6.85
CA ASN A 34 19.01 -2.03 7.94
C ASN A 34 20.52 -1.83 7.63
N SER A 35 21.37 -2.02 8.63
CA SER A 35 22.82 -1.77 8.51
C SER A 35 23.53 -2.57 7.41
N GLU A 36 23.06 -3.78 7.10
CA GLU A 36 23.63 -4.62 6.05
C GLU A 36 23.18 -4.17 4.67
N GLU A 37 21.87 -3.97 4.49
CA GLU A 37 21.27 -3.44 3.25
C GLU A 37 21.92 -2.10 2.87
N TYR A 38 21.98 -1.17 3.81
CA TYR A 38 22.56 0.16 3.59
C TYR A 38 24.03 0.07 3.18
N ARG A 39 24.82 -0.77 3.86
CA ARG A 39 26.24 -0.97 3.53
C ARG A 39 26.42 -1.59 2.16
N ALA A 40 25.60 -2.57 1.79
CA ALA A 40 25.63 -3.22 0.47
C ALA A 40 25.28 -2.22 -0.63
N TRP A 41 24.16 -1.50 -0.52
CA TRP A 41 23.73 -0.52 -1.52
C TRP A 41 24.68 0.67 -1.66
N VAL A 42 25.19 1.23 -0.56
CA VAL A 42 26.19 2.30 -0.60
C VAL A 42 27.53 1.82 -1.17
N TYR A 43 27.89 0.54 -1.01
CA TYR A 43 29.03 -0.07 -1.69
C TYR A 43 28.77 -0.16 -3.20
N THR A 44 27.64 -0.72 -3.63
CA THR A 44 27.27 -0.91 -5.04
C THR A 44 27.23 0.42 -5.79
N CYS A 45 26.51 1.43 -5.26
CA CYS A 45 26.48 2.79 -5.82
C CYS A 45 27.89 3.39 -6.03
N GLN A 46 28.81 3.15 -5.08
CA GLN A 46 30.18 3.64 -5.18
C GLN A 46 31.08 2.86 -6.15
N HIS A 47 30.82 1.59 -6.42
CA HIS A 47 31.68 0.77 -7.29
C HIS A 47 31.16 0.70 -8.73
N GLU A 48 29.85 0.59 -8.91
CA GLU A 48 29.22 0.46 -10.24
C GLU A 48 28.94 1.82 -10.90
N ASN A 49 29.04 2.93 -10.15
CA ASN A 49 28.70 4.29 -10.60
C ASN A 49 27.21 4.48 -10.95
N LEU A 50 26.32 3.77 -10.23
CA LEU A 50 24.87 3.86 -10.44
C LEU A 50 24.42 5.32 -10.54
N CYS A 51 23.76 5.67 -11.64
CA CYS A 51 23.10 6.94 -11.84
C CYS A 51 21.70 6.95 -11.19
N MET A 52 20.99 8.07 -11.31
CA MET A 52 19.64 8.21 -10.74
C MET A 52 18.66 7.22 -11.36
N ASP A 53 18.75 6.98 -12.68
CA ASP A 53 17.89 6.03 -13.39
C ASP A 53 18.18 4.58 -12.99
N ASP A 54 19.46 4.21 -12.81
CA ASP A 54 19.84 2.86 -12.33
C ASP A 54 19.29 2.59 -10.93
N LEU A 55 19.39 3.58 -10.03
CA LEU A 55 18.84 3.49 -8.68
C LEU A 55 17.31 3.37 -8.71
N ALA A 56 16.63 4.23 -9.46
CA ALA A 56 15.18 4.18 -9.61
C ALA A 56 14.71 2.83 -10.16
N HIS A 57 15.34 2.33 -11.23
CA HIS A 57 15.07 1.03 -11.82
C HIS A 57 15.28 -0.12 -10.83
N ASN A 58 16.42 -0.13 -10.12
CA ASN A 58 16.77 -1.21 -9.19
C ASN A 58 15.80 -1.31 -8.01
N PHE A 59 15.34 -0.19 -7.47
CA PHE A 59 14.37 -0.17 -6.38
C PHE A 59 12.95 -0.48 -6.87
N SER A 60 12.48 0.17 -7.93
CA SER A 60 11.14 -0.08 -8.50
C SER A 60 10.94 -1.48 -9.08
N SER A 61 12.00 -2.13 -9.55
CA SER A 61 11.95 -3.51 -10.06
C SER A 61 12.14 -4.57 -8.98
N SER A 62 12.36 -4.17 -7.72
CA SER A 62 12.54 -5.10 -6.61
C SER A 62 11.22 -5.80 -6.27
N GLN A 63 11.29 -7.10 -5.91
CA GLN A 63 10.10 -7.86 -5.54
C GLN A 63 9.35 -7.20 -4.37
N GLU A 64 10.08 -6.61 -3.42
CA GLU A 64 9.49 -5.89 -2.29
C GLU A 64 8.60 -4.72 -2.76
N HIS A 65 9.09 -3.89 -3.68
CA HIS A 65 8.30 -2.80 -4.28
C HIS A 65 7.08 -3.31 -5.05
N LEU A 66 7.26 -4.34 -5.88
CA LEU A 66 6.17 -4.94 -6.65
C LEU A 66 5.07 -5.51 -5.75
N ASP A 67 5.45 -6.16 -4.65
CA ASP A 67 4.50 -6.68 -3.65
C ASP A 67 3.77 -5.56 -2.91
N MET A 68 4.41 -4.41 -2.64
CA MET A 68 3.74 -3.23 -2.08
C MET A 68 2.71 -2.64 -3.04
N VAL A 69 3.10 -2.43 -4.31
CA VAL A 69 2.19 -1.89 -5.34
C VAL A 69 0.99 -2.82 -5.57
N ALA A 70 1.21 -4.14 -5.54
CA ALA A 70 0.12 -5.11 -5.65
C ALA A 70 -0.87 -5.04 -4.46
N ARG A 71 -0.37 -4.85 -3.23
CA ARG A 71 -1.24 -4.70 -2.05
C ARG A 71 -2.04 -3.41 -2.05
N VAL A 72 -1.44 -2.28 -2.45
CA VAL A 72 -2.15 -0.98 -2.51
C VAL A 72 -3.34 -1.06 -3.46
N LYS A 73 -3.15 -1.62 -4.66
CA LYS A 73 -4.24 -1.79 -5.64
C LYS A 73 -5.42 -2.59 -5.12
N GLN A 74 -5.17 -3.67 -4.37
CA GLN A 74 -6.22 -4.48 -3.76
C GLN A 74 -7.03 -3.71 -2.70
N VAL A 75 -6.40 -2.76 -2.00
CA VAL A 75 -7.09 -1.88 -1.05
C VAL A 75 -7.91 -0.83 -1.79
N GLU A 76 -7.34 -0.17 -2.82
CA GLU A 76 -8.05 0.80 -3.66
C GLU A 76 -9.30 0.18 -4.32
N GLU A 77 -9.17 -1.03 -4.88
CA GLU A 77 -10.30 -1.78 -5.46
C GLU A 77 -11.38 -2.09 -4.40
N ALA A 78 -10.99 -2.58 -3.22
CA ALA A 78 -11.92 -2.90 -2.14
C ALA A 78 -12.62 -1.65 -1.54
N GLU A 79 -11.94 -0.51 -1.48
CA GLU A 79 -12.55 0.75 -1.02
C GLU A 79 -13.62 1.25 -2.00
N THR A 80 -13.46 1.03 -3.31
CA THR A 80 -14.48 1.40 -4.30
C THR A 80 -15.75 0.53 -4.27
N GLU A 81 -15.66 -0.75 -3.87
CA GLU A 81 -16.85 -1.61 -3.73
C GLU A 81 -17.71 -1.26 -2.50
N VAL A 82 -17.18 -0.55 -1.50
CA VAL A 82 -17.90 -0.23 -0.26
C VAL A 82 -18.80 1.02 -0.38
N GLU A 83 -18.58 1.87 -1.40
CA GLU A 83 -19.38 3.09 -1.60
C GLU A 83 -20.71 2.85 -2.35
N GLU A 84 -20.89 1.72 -3.05
CA GLU A 84 -22.15 1.35 -3.70
C GLU A 84 -23.17 0.71 -2.74
N ILE A 85 -23.76 1.53 -1.85
CA ILE A 85 -24.95 1.15 -1.08
C ILE A 85 -26.21 1.46 -1.91
N PRO A 86 -26.98 0.45 -2.38
CA PRO A 86 -28.24 0.71 -3.07
C PRO A 86 -29.31 1.18 -2.07
N SER A 87 -29.79 2.42 -2.23
CA SER A 87 -30.91 2.95 -1.44
C SER A 87 -32.24 2.25 -1.77
N ALA A 88 -32.54 1.20 -1.02
CA ALA A 88 -33.89 1.10 -0.42
C ALA A 88 -34.01 2.26 0.60
N GLU A 89 -35.15 2.93 0.80
CA GLU A 89 -36.55 2.58 0.54
C GLU A 89 -37.44 3.85 0.45
N HIS A 90 -38.70 3.71 0.03
CA HIS A 90 -39.76 4.71 0.24
C HIS A 90 -41.08 3.98 0.57
N GLU A 91 -41.77 4.44 1.62
CA GLU A 91 -42.96 3.79 2.22
C GLU A 91 -44.28 4.07 1.44
N GLU A 92 -45.50 3.62 1.80
CA GLU A 92 -46.27 4.00 3.02
C GLU A 92 -47.64 3.25 3.17
N GLY A 93 -48.16 3.10 4.40
CA GLY A 93 -49.57 2.81 4.80
C GLY A 93 -50.09 1.35 4.66
N GLY A 94 -51.00 0.77 5.45
CA GLY A 94 -51.82 1.11 6.65
C GLY A 94 -52.76 -0.10 6.97
N GLU A 95 -53.54 -0.27 8.05
CA GLU A 95 -53.85 0.54 9.27
C GLU A 95 -53.96 -0.38 10.54
N GLY A 96 -55.11 -0.43 11.25
CA GLY A 96 -55.39 -1.27 12.45
C GLY A 96 -55.96 -2.68 12.15
N GLU A 97 -56.31 -3.56 13.10
CA GLU A 97 -56.91 -3.37 14.43
C GLU A 97 -56.64 -4.58 15.36
N SER A 98 -56.85 -4.46 16.67
CA SER A 98 -56.63 -5.52 17.69
C SER A 98 -57.92 -5.92 18.42
N GLU A 99 -58.14 -7.21 18.68
CA GLU A 99 -58.50 -7.80 20.00
C GLU A 99 -58.83 -9.32 19.92
N GLU A 100 -59.09 -9.94 21.07
CA GLU A 100 -58.99 -11.38 21.40
C GLU A 100 -60.36 -12.01 21.76
N GLU A 101 -60.68 -13.25 21.34
CA GLU A 101 -61.39 -14.25 22.19
C GLU A 101 -61.61 -15.67 21.59
N VAL A 102 -61.08 -16.68 22.29
CA VAL A 102 -61.78 -17.85 22.91
C VAL A 102 -62.85 -18.68 22.12
N THR A 103 -62.39 -19.84 21.60
CA THR A 103 -63.03 -21.20 21.57
C THR A 103 -64.43 -21.50 20.95
N LYS A 104 -64.50 -22.63 20.21
CA LYS A 104 -65.32 -23.86 20.51
C LYS A 104 -66.08 -24.51 19.31
N GLY A 105 -65.58 -25.66 18.84
CA GLY A 105 -66.37 -26.91 18.69
C GLY A 105 -67.23 -27.20 17.43
N LYS A 106 -66.82 -28.27 16.71
CA LYS A 106 -67.65 -29.44 16.28
C LYS A 106 -68.74 -29.28 15.19
N ALA A 107 -68.54 -29.91 14.01
CA ALA A 107 -69.34 -31.04 13.46
C ALA A 107 -69.30 -31.20 11.91
N SER A 108 -69.29 -32.46 11.42
CA SER A 108 -69.67 -32.93 10.05
C SER A 108 -68.90 -32.38 8.83
N SER A 109 -68.83 -33.06 7.68
CA SER A 109 -69.26 -34.41 7.26
C SER A 109 -68.40 -34.87 6.06
N GLY A 110 -68.22 -36.18 5.88
CA GLY A 110 -67.53 -36.79 4.74
C GLY A 110 -67.53 -38.30 4.85
#